data_AF-A0AAN8WMR1-F1
#
_entry.id   AF-A0AAN8WMR1-F1
#
_cell.length_a   1.000
_cell.length_b   1.000
_cell.length_c   1.000
_cell.angle_alpha   90.00
_cell.angle_beta   90.00
_cell.angle_gamma   90.00
#
_symmetry.space_group_name_H-M   'P 1'
#
loop_
_entity.id
_entity.type
_entity.pdbx_description
1 polymer ?
#
loop_
_entity_poly.entity_id
_entity_poly.type
_entity_poly.pdbx_seq_one_letter_code
_entity_poly.pdbx_strand_id
1 'polypeptide(L)'
;MMFRTPVLLLGISTITAVLATSNDNGEKIEKPGWQPRFLGQISLKHAAFMEMYYTNDSALQYEDRFNIYVSSFDPIGGLDEVYRMRSPGRYLSDIASWNIEVMDISAYWPNNPDYLPSVIGGTEGVIWTSGFLVPGKKNGQLQMYGTAADPMIGPYNIASNDD
;
A
#
# COMPACT_ATOMS: atom_id res chain seq x y z
N MET A 1 23.48 -8.57 22.82
CA MET A 1 22.09 -8.90 22.45
C MET A 1 21.77 -8.08 21.21
N MET A 2 21.76 -8.70 20.03
CA MET A 2 21.71 -8.01 18.74
C MET A 2 20.28 -8.10 18.20
N PHE A 3 19.55 -6.98 18.18
CA PHE A 3 18.22 -6.92 17.59
C PHE A 3 18.35 -7.07 16.07
N ARG A 4 17.69 -8.08 15.50
CA ARG A 4 17.64 -8.33 14.05
C ARG A 4 16.27 -7.92 13.53
N THR A 5 16.23 -6.86 12.71
CA THR A 5 15.01 -6.38 12.05
C THR A 5 14.79 -7.18 10.76
N PRO A 6 13.62 -7.83 10.55
CA PRO A 6 13.31 -8.45 9.27
C PRO A 6 13.08 -7.38 8.19
N VAL A 7 13.60 -7.63 6.98
CA VAL A 7 13.41 -6.77 5.80
C VAL A 7 12.38 -7.44 4.88
N LEU A 8 11.29 -6.74 4.60
CA LEU A 8 10.23 -7.17 3.68
C LEU A 8 10.43 -6.46 2.33
N LEU A 9 10.46 -7.22 1.24
CA LEU A 9 10.52 -6.70 -0.12
C LEU A 9 9.27 -7.20 -0.88
N LEU A 10 8.49 -6.29 -1.46
CA LEU A 10 7.25 -6.59 -2.16
C LEU A 10 7.34 -6.12 -3.62
N GLY A 11 6.91 -6.96 -4.57
CA GLY A 11 6.85 -6.66 -6.01
C GLY A 11 5.50 -7.12 -6.58
N ILE A 12 5.05 -6.54 -7.71
CA ILE A 12 3.63 -6.58 -8.12
C ILE A 12 3.44 -7.06 -9.57
N SER A 13 2.53 -8.01 -9.76
CA SER A 13 1.75 -8.22 -11.00
C SER A 13 0.47 -9.06 -10.79
N THR A 14 -0.28 -8.82 -9.70
CA THR A 14 -0.88 -9.79 -8.72
C THR A 14 0.06 -9.86 -7.53
N ILE A 15 -0.43 -9.95 -6.28
CA ILE A 15 0.45 -10.10 -5.11
C ILE A 15 1.16 -11.45 -5.24
N THR A 16 2.24 -11.47 -6.01
CA THR A 16 3.20 -12.55 -6.13
C THR A 16 4.45 -11.99 -5.49
N ALA A 17 4.80 -12.49 -4.30
CA ALA A 17 6.16 -12.35 -3.82
C ALA A 17 7.05 -13.14 -4.79
N VAL A 18 7.74 -12.47 -5.71
CA VAL A 18 8.70 -13.11 -6.61
C VAL A 18 9.90 -13.54 -5.77
N LEU A 19 10.01 -14.86 -5.55
CA LEU A 19 11.24 -15.50 -5.09
C LEU A 19 12.26 -15.48 -6.24
N ALA A 20 13.50 -15.07 -5.95
CA ALA A 20 14.63 -15.42 -6.80
C ALA A 20 14.88 -16.95 -6.72
N THR A 21 14.75 -17.57 -7.90
CA THR A 21 15.02 -18.94 -8.36
C THR A 21 15.60 -20.00 -7.40
N SER A 22 14.98 -21.18 -7.39
CA SER A 22 15.61 -22.45 -7.01
C SER A 22 16.52 -22.96 -8.13
N ASN A 23 17.72 -23.43 -7.79
CA ASN A 23 18.48 -24.34 -8.64
C ASN A 23 17.99 -25.78 -8.39
N ASP A 24 17.54 -26.46 -9.44
CA ASP A 24 16.95 -27.81 -9.45
C ASP A 24 17.96 -28.96 -9.22
N ASN A 25 19.02 -28.75 -8.43
CA ASN A 25 20.10 -29.74 -8.28
C ASN A 25 20.03 -30.58 -7.00
N GLY A 26 18.91 -30.62 -6.29
CA GLY A 26 18.72 -31.55 -5.15
C GLY A 26 19.61 -31.28 -3.91
N GLU A 27 20.48 -30.28 -3.95
CA GLU A 27 21.18 -29.80 -2.76
C GLU A 27 20.23 -28.90 -1.95
N LYS A 28 19.94 -29.32 -0.70
CA LYS A 28 19.31 -28.43 0.29
C LYS A 28 20.29 -27.29 0.59
N ILE A 29 20.13 -26.18 -0.12
CA ILE A 29 20.76 -24.92 0.29
C ILE A 29 20.16 -24.56 1.66
N GLU A 30 20.96 -24.62 2.72
CA GLU A 30 20.58 -24.03 4.01
C GLU A 30 20.37 -22.54 3.79
N LYS A 31 19.09 -22.13 3.69
CA LYS A 31 18.74 -20.73 3.49
C LYS A 31 19.24 -19.93 4.69
N PRO A 32 20.07 -18.89 4.47
CA PRO A 32 20.47 -18.00 5.56
C PRO A 32 19.23 -17.44 6.27
N GLY A 33 19.24 -17.43 7.60
CA GLY A 33 18.09 -16.97 8.41
C GLY A 33 17.71 -15.48 8.26
N TRP A 34 18.33 -14.76 7.33
CA TRP A 34 18.02 -13.38 6.96
C TRP A 34 17.25 -13.28 5.64
N GLN A 35 17.03 -14.38 4.92
CA GLN A 35 16.27 -14.34 3.68
C GLN A 35 14.80 -13.99 3.94
N PRO A 36 14.17 -13.18 3.07
CA PRO A 36 12.74 -12.95 3.12
C PRO A 36 11.98 -14.27 3.14
N ARG A 37 11.07 -14.41 4.09
CA ARG A 37 10.17 -15.56 4.21
C ARG A 37 8.84 -15.19 3.58
N PHE A 38 8.33 -16.04 2.69
CA PHE A 38 6.94 -15.93 2.25
C PHE A 38 6.03 -16.12 3.46
N LEU A 39 5.30 -15.06 3.83
CA LEU A 39 4.36 -15.09 4.94
C LEU A 39 2.97 -15.51 4.50
N GLY A 40 2.56 -15.12 3.29
CA GLY A 40 1.21 -15.33 2.79
C GLY A 40 0.89 -14.54 1.54
N GLN A 41 -0.32 -14.76 1.02
CA GLN A 41 -0.89 -14.05 -0.12
C GLN A 41 -2.39 -13.90 0.06
N ILE A 42 -2.90 -12.75 -0.32
CA ILE A 42 -4.33 -12.45 -0.42
C ILE A 42 -4.59 -11.89 -1.81
N SER A 43 -5.80 -12.12 -2.32
CA SER A 43 -6.23 -11.58 -3.60
C SER A 43 -6.96 -10.27 -3.37
N LEU A 44 -6.44 -9.18 -3.92
CA LEU A 44 -7.10 -7.89 -3.98
C LEU A 44 -7.54 -7.64 -5.43
N LYS A 45 -8.70 -7.04 -5.61
CA LYS A 45 -9.26 -6.79 -6.94
C LYS A 45 -8.42 -5.73 -7.64
N HIS A 46 -7.94 -6.09 -8.83
CA HIS A 46 -7.16 -5.20 -9.70
C HIS A 46 -5.91 -4.56 -9.05
N ALA A 47 -5.33 -5.15 -8.00
CA ALA A 47 -4.19 -4.54 -7.30
C ALA A 47 -3.01 -4.20 -8.22
N ALA A 48 -2.51 -2.97 -8.12
CA ALA A 48 -1.60 -2.37 -9.09
C ALA A 48 -0.29 -1.90 -8.46
N PHE A 49 -0.32 -0.86 -7.62
CA PHE A 49 0.87 -0.33 -6.92
C PHE A 49 0.68 -0.43 -5.41
N MET A 50 1.79 -0.49 -4.69
CA MET A 50 1.78 -0.60 -3.24
C MET A 50 2.96 0.15 -2.65
N GLU A 51 2.68 0.94 -1.62
CA GLU A 51 3.72 1.63 -0.84
C GLU A 51 3.48 1.44 0.65
N MET A 52 4.59 1.48 1.40
CA MET A 52 4.56 1.48 2.85
C MET A 52 5.04 2.84 3.36
N TYR A 53 4.24 3.46 4.21
CA TYR A 53 4.59 4.72 4.86
C TYR A 53 4.76 4.58 6.35
N TYR A 54 5.69 5.36 6.87
CA TYR A 54 6.00 5.47 8.29
C TYR A 54 5.44 6.78 8.84
N THR A 55 4.58 6.70 9.85
CA THR A 55 4.16 7.87 10.62
C THR A 55 5.19 8.19 11.70
N ASN A 56 5.44 9.49 11.89
CA ASN A 56 6.34 9.98 12.94
C ASN A 56 5.65 10.12 14.30
N ASP A 57 4.41 9.63 14.47
CA ASP A 57 3.70 9.69 15.74
C ASP A 57 4.43 8.88 16.82
N SER A 58 5.06 9.61 17.74
CA SER A 58 5.80 9.04 18.86
C SER A 58 4.92 8.35 19.91
N ALA A 59 3.60 8.62 19.93
CA ALA A 59 2.66 7.99 20.84
C ALA A 59 2.34 6.53 20.46
N LEU A 60 2.52 6.17 19.18
CA LEU A 60 2.31 4.82 18.69
C LEU A 60 3.51 3.92 19.00
N GLN A 61 3.25 2.62 19.25
CA GLN A 61 4.31 1.62 19.32
C GLN A 61 4.95 1.45 17.94
N TYR A 62 6.19 0.95 17.87
CA TYR A 62 6.94 0.90 16.60
C TYR A 62 6.21 0.08 15.52
N GLU A 63 5.57 -1.04 15.91
CA GLU A 63 4.83 -1.89 14.97
C GLU A 63 3.60 -1.20 14.36
N ASP A 64 3.06 -0.18 15.04
CA ASP A 64 1.90 0.60 14.63
C ASP A 64 2.22 1.80 13.74
N ARG A 65 3.50 2.13 13.61
CA ARG A 65 3.92 3.31 12.85
C ARG A 65 3.95 3.08 11.35
N PHE A 66 3.60 1.88 10.88
CA PHE A 66 3.62 1.55 9.47
C PHE A 66 2.20 1.40 8.93
N ASN A 67 1.98 1.90 7.72
CA ASN A 67 0.76 1.69 6.97
C ASN A 67 1.13 1.24 5.56
N ILE A 68 0.48 0.18 5.06
CA ILE A 68 0.58 -0.22 3.66
C ILE A 68 -0.63 0.32 2.93
N TYR A 69 -0.41 0.94 1.78
CA TYR A 69 -1.44 1.40 0.86
C TYR A 69 -1.31 0.64 -0.45
N VAL A 70 -2.42 0.18 -1.00
CA VAL A 70 -2.45 -0.56 -2.26
C VAL A 70 -3.46 0.11 -3.19
N SER A 71 -3.04 0.55 -4.38
CA SER A 71 -3.95 0.98 -5.44
C SER A 71 -4.47 -0.21 -6.23
N SER A 72 -5.51 0.05 -7.02
CA SER A 72 -5.96 -0.85 -8.06
C SER A 72 -6.08 -0.16 -9.42
N PHE A 73 -6.07 -0.95 -10.49
CA PHE A 73 -6.12 -0.48 -11.86
C PHE A 73 -7.00 -1.41 -12.71
N ASP A 74 -8.22 -0.96 -13.04
CA ASP A 74 -9.11 -1.63 -13.98
C ASP A 74 -8.94 -1.07 -15.40
N PRO A 75 -8.25 -1.77 -16.32
CA PRO A 75 -8.02 -1.29 -17.68
C PRO A 75 -9.30 -1.15 -18.52
N ILE A 76 -10.44 -1.69 -18.08
CA ILE A 76 -11.72 -1.69 -18.82
C ILE A 76 -12.58 -0.47 -18.46
N GLY A 77 -12.14 0.39 -17.52
CA GLY A 77 -12.72 1.71 -17.30
C GLY A 77 -13.77 1.79 -16.18
N GLY A 78 -13.55 1.04 -15.08
CA GLY A 78 -14.34 1.12 -13.86
C GLY A 78 -13.85 2.17 -12.84
N LEU A 79 -14.62 2.30 -11.75
CA LEU A 79 -14.11 2.85 -10.49
C LEU A 79 -13.30 1.76 -9.78
N ASP A 80 -12.20 2.16 -9.18
CA ASP A 80 -11.21 1.28 -8.60
C ASP A 80 -11.18 1.39 -7.07
N GLU A 81 -10.83 0.27 -6.44
CA GLU A 81 -10.67 0.14 -4.99
C GLU A 81 -9.29 0.64 -4.57
N VAL A 82 -9.22 1.46 -3.51
CA VAL A 82 -7.97 1.74 -2.81
C VAL A 82 -7.99 1.04 -1.46
N TYR A 83 -6.90 0.38 -1.12
CA TYR A 83 -6.80 -0.43 0.08
C TYR A 83 -5.78 0.12 1.06
N ARG A 84 -5.96 -0.22 2.33
CA ARG A 84 -5.00 0.05 3.39
C ARG A 84 -4.90 -1.10 4.39
N MET A 85 -3.70 -1.34 4.86
CA MET A 85 -3.42 -2.19 6.01
C MET A 85 -2.69 -1.36 7.07
N ARG A 86 -3.30 -1.23 8.25
CA ARG A 86 -2.66 -0.58 9.40
C ARG A 86 -1.78 -1.56 10.16
N SER A 87 -0.68 -1.05 10.71
CA SER A 87 0.17 -1.80 11.64
C SER A 87 0.59 -3.19 11.12
N PRO A 88 1.08 -3.31 9.86
CA PRO A 88 1.41 -4.60 9.26
C PRO A 88 2.40 -5.41 10.11
N GLY A 89 3.23 -4.72 10.91
CA GLY A 89 4.16 -5.33 11.88
C GLY A 89 3.48 -6.25 12.90
N ARG A 90 2.24 -5.96 13.30
CA ARG A 90 1.47 -6.79 14.24
C ARG A 90 1.01 -8.11 13.64
N TYR A 91 0.93 -8.20 12.31
CA TYR A 91 0.29 -9.30 11.60
C TYR A 91 1.29 -10.17 10.82
N LEU A 92 2.59 -9.96 11.01
CA LEU A 92 3.64 -10.71 10.31
C LEU A 92 3.69 -12.20 10.67
N SER A 93 3.04 -12.62 11.77
CA SER A 93 2.99 -14.02 12.19
C SER A 93 1.77 -14.79 11.69
N ASP A 94 0.69 -14.12 11.26
CA ASP A 94 -0.57 -14.77 10.90
C ASP A 94 -1.32 -14.01 9.79
N ILE A 95 -1.44 -14.65 8.62
CA ILE A 95 -2.14 -14.10 7.44
C ILE A 95 -3.64 -13.94 7.71
N ALA A 96 -4.26 -14.87 8.44
CA ALA A 96 -5.71 -14.86 8.66
C ALA A 96 -6.14 -13.64 9.49
N SER A 97 -5.20 -13.02 10.20
CA SER A 97 -5.39 -11.80 10.99
C SER A 97 -5.16 -10.50 10.21
N TRP A 98 -4.79 -10.57 8.92
CA TRP A 98 -4.51 -9.37 8.13
C TRP A 98 -5.76 -8.49 7.98
N ASN A 99 -5.62 -7.23 8.38
CA ASN A 99 -6.68 -6.23 8.44
C ASN A 99 -6.66 -5.30 7.21
N ILE A 100 -6.74 -5.86 6.01
CA ILE A 100 -6.80 -5.03 4.80
C ILE A 100 -8.22 -4.48 4.63
N GLU A 101 -8.32 -3.16 4.59
CA GLU A 101 -9.55 -2.40 4.47
C GLU A 101 -9.66 -1.75 3.09
N VAL A 102 -10.86 -1.72 2.52
CA VAL A 102 -11.20 -0.87 1.37
C VAL A 102 -11.48 0.53 1.89
N MET A 103 -10.69 1.52 1.45
CA MET A 103 -10.85 2.91 1.88
C MET A 103 -11.82 3.70 1.00
N ASP A 104 -11.79 3.43 -0.31
CA ASP A 104 -12.68 4.03 -1.30
C ASP A 104 -12.83 3.06 -2.47
N ILE A 105 -13.98 3.12 -3.12
CA ILE A 105 -14.34 2.37 -4.33
C ILE A 105 -14.60 3.30 -5.53
N SER A 106 -14.38 4.61 -5.34
CA SER A 106 -14.68 5.66 -6.32
C SER A 106 -13.43 6.27 -6.95
N ALA A 107 -12.25 5.70 -6.68
CA ALA A 107 -11.00 6.20 -7.23
C ALA A 107 -10.96 5.95 -8.74
N TYR A 108 -10.61 6.97 -9.51
CA TYR A 108 -10.46 6.84 -10.95
C TYR A 108 -9.04 6.40 -11.30
N TRP A 109 -8.79 5.11 -11.42
CA TRP A 109 -7.47 4.58 -11.82
C TRP A 109 -6.34 5.14 -10.95
N PRO A 110 -6.35 4.85 -9.64
CA PRO A 110 -5.30 5.28 -8.73
C PRO A 110 -3.98 4.62 -9.13
N ASN A 111 -2.96 5.42 -9.38
CA ASN A 111 -1.62 4.91 -9.71
C ASN A 111 -0.85 4.70 -8.42
N ASN A 112 -0.15 5.73 -7.96
CA ASN A 112 0.72 5.65 -6.81
C ASN A 112 0.05 6.35 -5.62
N PRO A 113 0.00 5.69 -4.45
CA PRO A 113 -0.16 6.43 -3.22
C PRO A 113 1.07 7.29 -3.03
N ASP A 114 0.88 8.51 -2.56
CA ASP A 114 1.93 9.46 -2.21
C ASP A 114 1.70 9.96 -0.80
N TYR A 115 2.71 9.90 0.05
CA TYR A 115 2.60 10.36 1.43
C TYR A 115 2.61 11.89 1.53
N LEU A 116 1.63 12.44 2.25
CA LEU A 116 1.57 13.84 2.59
C LEU A 116 1.92 14.03 4.08
N PRO A 117 3.12 14.55 4.40
CA PRO A 117 3.49 14.82 5.79
C PRO A 117 2.66 15.96 6.37
N SER A 118 2.37 15.87 7.66
CA SER A 118 1.58 16.88 8.40
C SER A 118 2.12 18.30 8.33
N VAL A 119 3.44 18.46 8.16
CA VAL A 119 4.09 19.78 8.02
C VAL A 119 3.67 20.54 6.76
N ILE A 120 3.17 19.85 5.74
CA ILE A 120 2.72 20.45 4.47
C ILE A 120 1.20 20.62 4.47
N GLY A 121 0.45 19.60 4.91
CA GLY A 121 -1.01 19.57 4.81
C GLY A 121 -1.79 20.02 6.04
N GLY A 122 -1.11 20.42 7.14
CA GLY A 122 -1.73 20.66 8.45
C GLY A 122 -2.24 19.40 9.15
N THR A 123 -2.31 18.27 8.43
CA THR A 123 -2.61 16.92 8.92
C THR A 123 -1.84 15.90 8.09
N GLU A 124 -1.55 14.74 8.67
CA GLU A 124 -0.97 13.60 7.94
C GLU A 124 -2.01 13.04 6.95
N GLY A 125 -1.56 12.68 5.75
CA GLY A 125 -2.45 12.16 4.72
C GLY A 125 -1.76 11.31 3.67
N VAL A 126 -2.58 10.73 2.80
CA VAL A 126 -2.13 10.07 1.56
C VAL A 126 -2.86 10.72 0.39
N ILE A 127 -2.10 11.00 -0.67
CA ILE A 127 -2.61 11.49 -1.93
C ILE A 127 -2.61 10.31 -2.90
N TRP A 128 -3.74 10.10 -3.56
CA TRP A 128 -3.85 9.18 -4.68
C TRP A 128 -3.85 9.98 -5.97
N THR A 129 -2.79 9.79 -6.75
CA THR A 129 -2.71 10.34 -8.08
C THR A 129 -3.58 9.52 -9.02
N SER A 130 -4.55 10.17 -9.65
CA SER A 130 -5.39 9.55 -10.68
C SER A 130 -5.18 10.25 -12.01
N GLY A 131 -4.87 9.48 -13.05
CA GLY A 131 -5.12 9.92 -14.41
C GLY A 131 -4.05 9.71 -15.48
N PHE A 132 -4.53 10.05 -16.69
CA PHE A 132 -3.87 10.34 -17.98
C PHE A 132 -3.54 9.21 -18.95
N LEU A 133 -3.55 7.92 -18.57
CA LEU A 133 -3.03 6.87 -19.46
C LEU A 133 -4.04 6.25 -20.46
N VAL A 134 -5.22 6.84 -20.64
CA VAL A 134 -6.23 6.34 -21.60
C VAL A 134 -6.59 7.39 -22.64
N PRO A 135 -6.69 7.00 -23.92
CA PRO A 135 -7.27 7.85 -24.95
C PRO A 135 -8.64 8.38 -24.52
N GLY A 136 -8.78 9.72 -24.43
CA GLY A 136 -10.05 10.39 -24.13
C GLY A 136 -10.16 11.06 -22.77
N LYS A 137 -9.28 10.76 -21.79
CA LYS A 137 -9.24 11.50 -20.52
C LYS A 137 -8.47 12.80 -20.69
N LYS A 138 -9.12 13.92 -20.37
CA LYS A 138 -8.55 15.28 -20.51
C LYS A 138 -8.01 15.84 -19.20
N ASN A 139 -8.55 15.40 -18.06
CA ASN A 139 -8.22 15.90 -16.73
C ASN A 139 -7.82 14.72 -15.83
N GLY A 140 -6.79 14.92 -15.03
CA GLY A 140 -6.46 14.05 -13.90
C GLY A 140 -7.16 14.52 -12.63
N GLN A 141 -7.19 13.66 -11.63
CA GLN A 141 -7.67 14.00 -10.30
C GLN A 141 -6.57 13.71 -9.28
N LEU A 142 -6.58 14.44 -8.17
CA LEU A 142 -5.72 14.19 -7.03
C LEU A 142 -6.65 14.07 -5.85
N GLN A 143 -6.74 12.88 -5.27
CA GLN A 143 -7.61 12.63 -4.12
C GLN A 143 -6.75 12.55 -2.88
N MET A 144 -6.97 13.45 -1.94
CA MET A 144 -6.32 13.42 -0.63
C MET A 144 -7.23 12.74 0.40
N TYR A 145 -6.64 11.93 1.24
CA TYR A 145 -7.29 11.37 2.42
C TYR A 145 -6.47 11.70 3.67
N GLY A 146 -7.13 12.25 4.68
CA GLY A 146 -6.54 12.48 6.00
C GLY A 146 -6.44 11.17 6.78
N THR A 147 -5.25 10.85 7.26
CA THR A 147 -4.96 9.58 7.96
C THR A 147 -5.00 9.71 9.48
N ALA A 148 -5.16 10.93 10.01
CA ALA A 148 -5.16 11.23 11.45
C ALA A 148 -6.40 10.71 12.21
N ALA A 149 -7.47 10.34 11.51
CA ALA A 149 -8.70 9.84 12.11
C ALA A 149 -9.04 8.42 11.61
N ASP A 150 -9.91 7.74 12.37
CA ASP A 150 -10.46 6.45 12.00
C ASP A 150 -12.00 6.43 12.09
N PRO A 151 -12.75 6.22 10.99
CA PRO A 151 -12.26 6.04 9.61
C PRO A 151 -11.53 7.29 9.06
N MET A 152 -10.74 7.10 8.00
CA MET A 152 -10.05 8.23 7.33
C MET A 152 -11.05 9.27 6.83
N ILE A 153 -10.60 10.52 6.77
CA ILE A 153 -11.42 11.63 6.30
C ILE A 153 -11.08 11.93 4.83
N GLY A 154 -12.10 12.06 3.98
CA GLY A 154 -11.94 12.30 2.53
C GLY A 154 -12.89 11.41 1.71
N PRO A 155 -12.66 11.24 0.39
CA PRO A 155 -11.62 11.91 -0.40
C PRO A 155 -11.88 13.41 -0.57
N TYR A 156 -10.80 14.20 -0.57
CA TYR A 156 -10.81 15.60 -1.00
C TYR A 156 -10.19 15.70 -2.39
N ASN A 157 -10.90 16.24 -3.38
CA ASN A 157 -10.27 16.56 -4.66
C ASN A 157 -9.38 17.79 -4.48
N ILE A 158 -8.07 17.62 -4.69
CA ILE A 158 -7.07 18.69 -4.63
C ILE A 158 -6.52 19.05 -6.01
N ALA A 159 -7.00 18.39 -7.08
CA ALA A 159 -6.68 18.73 -8.46
C ALA A 159 -7.81 19.50 -9.15
N SER A 160 -7.50 20.77 -9.41
CA SER A 160 -8.22 21.67 -10.31
C SER A 160 -9.55 22.23 -9.82
N ASN A 161 -9.93 23.35 -10.47
CA ASN A 161 -11.00 24.33 -10.22
C ASN A 161 -12.44 23.76 -10.16
N ASP A 162 -12.69 22.71 -9.38
CA ASP A 162 -14.04 22.26 -9.07
C ASP A 162 -14.65 23.18 -7.98
N ASP A 163 -14.98 24.42 -8.38
CA ASP A 163 -16.12 25.19 -7.86
C ASP A 163 -17.34 24.94 -8.76
#